data_AF-A0A971PYK1-F1
#
_entry.id   AF-A0A971PYK1-F1
#
_cell.length_a   1.000
_cell.length_b   1.000
_cell.length_c   1.000
_cell.angle_alpha   90.00
_cell.angle_beta   90.00
_cell.angle_gamma   90.00
#
_symmetry.space_group_name_H-M   'P 1'
#
loop_
_entity.id
_entity.type
_entity.pdbx_description
1 polymer ?
#
loop_
_entity_poly.entity_id
_entity_poly.type
_entity_poly.pdbx_seq_one_letter_code
_entity_poly.pdbx_strand_id
1 'polypeptide(L)'
;TNNNKYWLEGGWCPEESWPEGYLFAVELKRLFTAILDPIERLDLLMTGCVMQVLRTICAQSIRYGGSETVSKTPLGYEWILSSAGSSIQQRQTSQRSLQYIQGIIQKALREDELQANAGMNPRKTKQALYKEADTKYGFKLLLSLGKKLGIIVPYTGRGAHFIMTDKLMRYLVIALLKPGERVTYQDFLHRMYLHYGLAIEGIQLANAMQWSELPANNAMQENKRSWLAEMLRAGGFLTELSDAWSVVRNPFDAS
;
A
#
# COMPACT_ATOMS: atom_id res chain seq x y z
N THR A 1 -31.83 -21.44 27.31
CA THR A 1 -30.45 -21.92 27.54
C THR A 1 -29.56 -21.35 26.45
N ASN A 2 -28.94 -20.18 26.72
CA ASN A 2 -28.01 -19.53 25.81
C ASN A 2 -26.69 -20.31 25.78
N ASN A 3 -26.36 -20.89 24.64
CA ASN A 3 -25.12 -21.61 24.43
C ASN A 3 -23.99 -20.60 24.19
N ASN A 4 -23.44 -20.04 25.28
CA ASN A 4 -22.28 -19.15 25.28
C ASN A 4 -21.00 -19.91 24.89
N LYS A 5 -20.83 -20.20 23.61
CA LYS A 5 -19.51 -20.51 23.04
C LYS A 5 -19.07 -19.33 22.17
N TYR A 6 -18.51 -18.30 22.81
CA TYR A 6 -17.86 -17.16 22.13
C TYR A 6 -16.44 -17.51 21.66
N TRP A 7 -16.23 -18.73 21.18
CA TRP A 7 -14.98 -19.10 20.52
C TRP A 7 -15.25 -19.12 19.02
N LEU A 8 -14.83 -18.05 18.34
CA LEU A 8 -14.67 -18.10 16.89
C LEU A 8 -13.35 -18.83 16.64
N GLU A 9 -13.41 -19.95 15.93
CA GLU A 9 -12.21 -20.56 15.39
C GLU A 9 -11.55 -19.54 14.46
N GLY A 10 -10.29 -19.20 14.75
CA GLY A 10 -9.51 -18.31 13.90
C GLY A 10 -9.42 -18.90 12.48
N GLY A 11 -9.53 -18.02 11.48
CA GLY A 11 -9.19 -18.42 10.12
C GLY A 11 -7.72 -18.82 10.02
N TRP A 12 -7.39 -19.63 9.02
CA TRP A 12 -6.01 -19.96 8.72
C TRP A 12 -5.22 -18.70 8.31
N CYS A 13 -4.01 -18.54 8.84
CA CYS A 13 -3.06 -17.49 8.49
C CYS A 13 -1.66 -18.10 8.30
N PRO A 14 -0.95 -17.81 7.20
CA PRO A 14 0.42 -18.29 7.02
C PRO A 14 1.36 -17.73 8.10
N GLU A 15 2.18 -18.59 8.72
CA GLU A 15 3.15 -18.20 9.76
C GLU A 15 4.14 -17.12 9.25
N GLU A 16 4.54 -17.24 8.00
CA GLU A 16 5.40 -16.28 7.29
C GLU A 16 4.81 -14.87 7.12
N SER A 17 3.52 -14.66 7.44
CA SER A 17 2.85 -13.34 7.45
C SER A 17 3.18 -12.50 8.69
N TRP A 18 4.02 -13.01 9.59
CA TRP A 18 4.40 -12.28 10.80
C TRP A 18 5.01 -10.89 10.54
N PRO A 19 5.79 -10.62 9.46
CA PRO A 19 6.30 -9.28 9.19
C PRO A 19 5.18 -8.27 8.96
N GLU A 20 4.19 -8.62 8.14
CA GLU A 20 3.02 -7.77 7.90
C GLU A 20 2.23 -7.52 9.18
N GLY A 21 2.03 -8.58 9.99
CA GLY A 21 1.35 -8.47 11.27
C GLY A 21 2.08 -7.57 12.27
N TYR A 22 3.41 -7.67 12.33
CA TYR A 22 4.25 -6.82 13.17
C TYR A 22 4.18 -5.34 12.73
N LEU A 23 4.31 -5.05 11.44
CA LEU A 23 4.20 -3.69 10.91
C LEU A 23 2.83 -3.10 11.23
N PHE A 24 1.75 -3.88 11.05
CA PHE A 24 0.40 -3.44 11.40
C PHE A 24 0.23 -3.18 12.89
N ALA A 25 0.80 -4.00 13.77
CA ALA A 25 0.76 -3.76 15.21
C ALA A 25 1.46 -2.45 15.60
N VAL A 26 2.58 -2.11 14.96
CA VAL A 26 3.27 -0.83 15.15
C VAL A 26 2.41 0.35 14.68
N GLU A 27 1.75 0.21 13.52
CA GLU A 27 0.83 1.22 12.97
C GLU A 27 -0.35 1.46 13.90
N LEU A 28 -0.98 0.38 14.39
CA LEU A 28 -2.07 0.45 15.37
C LEU A 28 -1.63 1.12 16.66
N LYS A 29 -0.46 0.75 17.20
CA LYS A 29 0.09 1.39 18.40
C LYS A 29 0.22 2.90 18.19
N ARG A 30 0.81 3.34 17.07
CA ARG A 30 0.98 4.76 16.77
C ARG A 30 -0.36 5.47 16.63
N LEU A 31 -1.32 4.88 15.92
CA LEU A 31 -2.67 5.41 15.75
C LEU A 31 -3.42 5.56 17.09
N PHE A 32 -3.32 4.57 17.97
CA PHE A 32 -3.99 4.60 19.28
C PHE A 32 -3.32 5.55 20.27
N THR A 33 -2.02 5.82 20.11
CA THR A 33 -1.31 6.82 20.93
C THR A 33 -1.46 8.26 20.43
N ALA A 34 -1.94 8.46 19.21
CA ALA A 34 -2.16 9.79 18.65
C ALA A 34 -3.40 10.46 19.25
N ILE A 35 -3.29 11.76 19.53
CA ILE A 35 -4.45 12.58 19.91
C ILE A 35 -5.27 12.87 18.67
N LEU A 36 -6.40 12.18 18.57
CA LEU A 36 -7.33 12.25 17.46
C LEU A 36 -8.75 12.27 18.02
N ASP A 37 -9.64 12.94 17.31
CA ASP A 37 -11.07 12.78 17.53
C ASP A 37 -11.47 11.29 17.33
N PRO A 38 -12.40 10.73 18.13
CA PRO A 38 -12.79 9.33 18.00
C PRO A 38 -13.28 8.92 16.60
N ILE A 39 -13.98 9.79 15.88
CA ILE A 39 -14.48 9.52 14.53
C ILE A 39 -13.31 9.49 13.55
N GLU A 40 -12.40 10.46 13.66
CA GLU A 40 -11.19 10.49 12.84
C GLU A 40 -10.32 9.25 13.07
N ARG A 41 -10.13 8.85 14.33
CA ARG A 41 -9.39 7.64 14.68
C ARG A 41 -10.02 6.40 14.04
N LEU A 42 -11.34 6.28 14.08
CA LEU A 42 -12.05 5.16 13.45
C LEU A 42 -11.83 5.14 11.93
N ASP A 43 -11.86 6.32 11.28
CA ASP A 43 -11.67 6.43 9.84
C ASP A 43 -10.24 6.07 9.39
N LEU A 44 -9.24 6.50 10.16
CA LEU A 44 -7.85 6.13 9.95
C LEU A 44 -7.58 4.65 10.30
N LEU A 45 -8.27 4.10 11.28
CA LEU A 45 -8.23 2.66 11.59
C LEU A 45 -8.75 1.84 10.41
N MET A 46 -9.88 2.23 9.81
CA MET A 46 -10.40 1.60 8.59
C MET A 46 -9.39 1.68 7.45
N THR A 47 -8.71 2.82 7.30
CA THR A 47 -7.62 2.98 6.32
C THR A 47 -6.50 1.98 6.57
N GLY A 48 -6.03 1.86 7.82
CA GLY A 48 -4.99 0.91 8.19
C GLY A 48 -5.38 -0.54 7.96
N CYS A 49 -6.60 -0.93 8.32
CA CYS A 49 -7.12 -2.28 8.05
C CYS A 49 -7.11 -2.60 6.55
N VAL A 50 -7.55 -1.68 5.70
CA VAL A 50 -7.52 -1.88 4.25
C VAL A 50 -6.08 -1.95 3.74
N MET A 51 -5.22 -1.02 4.14
CA MET A 51 -3.80 -1.02 3.76
C MET A 51 -3.10 -2.32 4.17
N GLN A 52 -3.43 -2.87 5.33
CA GLN A 52 -2.90 -4.16 5.78
C GLN A 52 -3.34 -5.32 4.88
N VAL A 53 -4.62 -5.36 4.47
CA VAL A 53 -5.09 -6.38 3.52
C VAL A 53 -4.36 -6.23 2.18
N LEU A 54 -4.24 -5.00 1.66
CA LEU A 54 -3.56 -4.74 0.39
C LEU A 54 -2.08 -5.12 0.42
N ARG A 55 -1.35 -4.74 1.49
CA ARG A 55 0.03 -5.15 1.75
C ARG A 55 0.16 -6.66 1.75
N THR A 56 -0.70 -7.34 2.51
CA THR A 56 -0.62 -8.80 2.69
C THR A 56 -0.84 -9.52 1.37
N ILE A 57 -1.81 -9.09 0.56
CA ILE A 57 -2.02 -9.65 -0.78
C ILE A 57 -0.76 -9.53 -1.63
N CYS A 58 -0.11 -8.36 -1.66
CA CYS A 58 1.10 -8.13 -2.43
C CYS A 58 2.27 -8.97 -1.92
N ALA A 59 2.56 -8.92 -0.62
CA ALA A 59 3.68 -9.63 0.00
C ALA A 59 3.55 -11.15 -0.19
N GLN A 60 2.37 -11.71 0.06
CA GLN A 60 2.10 -13.13 -0.17
C GLN A 60 2.23 -13.50 -1.65
N SER A 61 1.76 -12.64 -2.56
CA SER A 61 1.90 -12.91 -3.99
C SER A 61 3.37 -12.93 -4.44
N ILE A 62 4.25 -12.17 -3.78
CA ILE A 62 5.69 -12.23 -4.02
C ILE A 62 6.31 -13.51 -3.45
N ARG A 63 5.93 -13.92 -2.23
CA ARG A 63 6.44 -15.16 -1.63
C ARG A 63 6.14 -16.39 -2.49
N TYR A 64 4.92 -16.46 -3.02
CA TYR A 64 4.47 -17.62 -3.78
C TYR A 64 4.71 -17.50 -5.29
N GLY A 65 4.44 -16.35 -5.89
CA GLY A 65 4.58 -16.15 -7.35
C GLY A 65 5.94 -15.62 -7.80
N GLY A 66 6.76 -15.12 -6.87
CA GLY A 66 8.01 -14.43 -7.16
C GLY A 66 7.82 -13.11 -7.94
N SER A 67 8.95 -12.49 -8.25
CA SER A 67 9.05 -11.39 -9.22
C SER A 67 10.31 -11.60 -10.05
N GLU A 68 10.34 -11.07 -11.27
CA GLU A 68 11.51 -11.23 -12.16
C GLU A 68 12.71 -10.42 -11.67
N THR A 69 12.43 -9.32 -10.96
CA THR A 69 13.43 -8.42 -10.40
C THR A 69 13.30 -8.38 -8.88
N VAL A 70 14.45 -8.36 -8.19
CA VAL A 70 14.46 -8.30 -6.73
C VAL A 70 14.11 -6.89 -6.27
N SER A 71 12.98 -6.74 -5.57
CA SER A 71 12.60 -5.49 -4.94
C SER A 71 13.61 -5.05 -3.88
N LYS A 72 13.73 -3.74 -3.68
CA LYS A 72 14.52 -3.16 -2.59
C LYS A 72 13.74 -3.03 -1.28
N THR A 73 12.44 -3.37 -1.26
CA THR A 73 11.60 -3.26 -0.07
C THR A 73 11.60 -4.59 0.71
N PRO A 74 11.49 -4.56 2.06
CA PRO A 74 11.51 -5.77 2.88
C PRO A 74 10.38 -6.77 2.58
N LEU A 75 9.24 -6.30 2.08
CA LEU A 75 8.09 -7.15 1.72
C LEU A 75 8.07 -7.57 0.24
N GLY A 76 9.08 -7.15 -0.53
CA GLY A 76 9.29 -7.63 -1.88
C GLY A 76 8.42 -6.98 -2.98
N TYR A 77 7.66 -5.93 -2.66
CA TYR A 77 6.79 -5.26 -3.63
C TYR A 77 6.93 -3.73 -3.58
N GLU A 78 6.63 -3.06 -4.70
CA GLU A 78 6.77 -1.60 -4.82
C GLU A 78 5.59 -0.99 -5.60
N TRP A 79 4.98 0.07 -5.06
CA TRP A 79 3.86 0.78 -5.68
C TRP A 79 4.32 2.17 -6.11
N ILE A 80 4.09 2.51 -7.37
CA ILE A 80 4.33 3.88 -7.85
C ILE A 80 3.03 4.67 -7.70
N LEU A 81 3.07 5.76 -6.93
CA LEU A 81 1.91 6.62 -6.71
C LEU A 81 2.00 7.88 -7.56
N SER A 82 0.85 8.33 -8.06
CA SER A 82 0.68 9.67 -8.61
C SER A 82 -0.22 10.52 -7.69
N SER A 83 -0.52 11.74 -8.13
CA SER A 83 -1.46 12.67 -7.50
C SER A 83 -2.51 13.13 -8.53
N ALA A 84 -3.57 13.80 -8.09
CA ALA A 84 -4.61 14.30 -8.99
C ALA A 84 -4.05 15.29 -10.04
N GLY A 85 -3.09 16.12 -9.63
CA GLY A 85 -2.39 17.08 -10.48
C GLY A 85 -1.22 16.51 -11.27
N SER A 86 -0.94 15.21 -11.16
CA SER A 86 0.20 14.59 -11.85
C SER A 86 0.10 14.66 -13.37
N SER A 87 1.25 14.68 -14.03
CA SER A 87 1.33 14.64 -15.50
C SER A 87 0.74 13.33 -16.06
N ILE A 88 0.42 13.33 -17.35
CA ILE A 88 -0.05 12.12 -18.04
C ILE A 88 0.98 10.99 -17.90
N GLN A 89 2.28 11.29 -18.01
CA GLN A 89 3.36 10.31 -17.90
C GLN A 89 3.44 9.70 -16.49
N GLN A 90 3.30 10.51 -15.44
CA GLN A 90 3.28 10.02 -14.05
C GLN A 90 2.09 9.09 -13.80
N ARG A 91 0.90 9.45 -14.28
CA ARG A 91 -0.30 8.60 -14.18
C ARG A 91 -0.14 7.30 -14.95
N GLN A 92 0.44 7.33 -16.14
CA GLN A 92 0.74 6.11 -16.93
C GLN A 92 1.77 5.22 -16.23
N THR A 93 2.76 5.80 -15.55
CA THR A 93 3.77 5.05 -14.78
C THR A 93 3.11 4.33 -13.59
N SER A 94 2.29 5.05 -12.82
CA SER A 94 1.48 4.46 -11.74
C SER A 94 0.53 3.37 -12.26
N GLN A 95 -0.11 3.59 -13.42
CA GLN A 95 -0.96 2.58 -14.06
C GLN A 95 -0.19 1.30 -14.38
N ARG A 96 1.00 1.41 -14.96
CA ARG A 96 1.82 0.23 -15.31
C ARG A 96 2.34 -0.50 -14.07
N SER A 97 2.74 0.23 -13.02
CA SER A 97 3.08 -0.35 -11.72
C SER A 97 1.91 -1.17 -11.17
N LEU A 98 0.69 -0.64 -11.19
CA LEU A 98 -0.50 -1.38 -10.78
C LEU A 98 -0.75 -2.62 -11.66
N GLN A 99 -0.56 -2.53 -12.98
CA GLN A 99 -0.70 -3.68 -13.88
C GLN A 99 0.34 -4.78 -13.58
N TYR A 100 1.58 -4.40 -13.27
CA TYR A 100 2.64 -5.33 -12.87
C TYR A 100 2.25 -6.11 -11.61
N ILE A 101 1.78 -5.41 -10.57
CA ILE A 101 1.29 -6.02 -9.32
C ILE A 101 0.10 -6.95 -9.58
N GLN A 102 -0.85 -6.56 -10.45
CA GLN A 102 -1.95 -7.45 -10.82
C GLN A 102 -1.44 -8.74 -11.46
N GLY A 103 -0.41 -8.66 -12.30
CA GLY A 103 0.25 -9.82 -12.92
C GLY A 103 0.90 -10.75 -11.90
N ILE A 104 1.63 -10.19 -10.93
CA ILE A 104 2.25 -10.97 -9.83
C ILE A 104 1.16 -11.70 -9.02
N ILE A 105 0.11 -10.99 -8.60
CA ILE A 105 -0.99 -11.59 -7.84
C ILE A 105 -1.70 -12.66 -8.68
N GLN A 106 -1.88 -12.40 -9.97
CA GLN A 106 -2.43 -13.38 -10.87
C GLN A 106 -1.55 -14.63 -10.90
N LYS A 107 -0.25 -14.50 -11.16
CA LYS A 107 0.72 -15.60 -11.20
C LYS A 107 0.72 -16.44 -9.91
N ALA A 108 0.78 -15.79 -8.75
CA ALA A 108 0.80 -16.47 -7.44
C ALA A 108 -0.41 -17.38 -7.21
N LEU A 109 -1.58 -17.05 -7.75
CA LEU A 109 -2.76 -17.92 -7.63
C LEU A 109 -2.62 -19.22 -8.44
N ARG A 110 -1.68 -19.31 -9.39
CA ARG A 110 -1.47 -20.47 -10.27
C ARG A 110 -0.43 -21.45 -9.76
N GLU A 111 0.10 -21.25 -8.55
CA GLU A 111 1.01 -22.21 -7.92
C GLU A 111 0.44 -23.63 -7.89
N ASP A 112 1.32 -24.63 -8.05
CA ASP A 112 0.94 -26.04 -8.22
C ASP A 112 0.17 -26.58 -7.01
N GLU A 113 0.54 -26.14 -5.81
CA GLU A 113 -0.14 -26.53 -4.57
C GLU A 113 -1.59 -26.01 -4.53
N LEU A 114 -1.83 -24.77 -4.98
CA LEU A 114 -3.18 -24.21 -5.07
C LEU A 114 -3.98 -24.94 -6.15
N GLN A 115 -3.34 -25.32 -7.25
CA GLN A 115 -3.95 -26.11 -8.31
C GLN A 115 -4.36 -27.51 -7.84
N ALA A 116 -3.51 -28.18 -7.06
CA ALA A 116 -3.78 -29.47 -6.47
C ALA A 116 -4.93 -29.39 -5.45
N ASN A 117 -4.88 -28.40 -4.54
CA ASN A 117 -5.93 -28.16 -3.57
C ASN A 117 -7.29 -27.86 -4.23
N ALA A 118 -7.31 -27.05 -5.30
CA ALA A 118 -8.52 -26.77 -6.06
C ALA A 118 -9.11 -28.04 -6.73
N GLY A 119 -8.26 -29.01 -7.09
CA GLY A 119 -8.68 -30.30 -7.64
C GLY A 119 -9.37 -31.21 -6.62
N MET A 120 -9.08 -31.03 -5.33
CA MET A 120 -9.68 -31.81 -4.23
C MET A 120 -11.03 -31.24 -3.74
N ASN A 121 -11.50 -30.12 -4.29
CA ASN A 121 -12.71 -29.47 -3.80
C ASN A 121 -13.97 -30.31 -4.14
N PRO A 122 -14.78 -30.71 -3.13
CA PRO A 122 -15.91 -31.60 -3.37
C PRO A 122 -17.12 -30.92 -4.02
N ARG A 123 -17.15 -29.58 -4.09
CA ARG A 123 -18.33 -28.81 -4.53
C ARG A 123 -18.15 -28.05 -5.84
N LYS A 124 -16.93 -27.63 -6.16
CA LYS A 124 -16.64 -26.78 -7.33
C LYS A 124 -15.52 -27.40 -8.15
N THR A 125 -15.64 -27.30 -9.47
CA THR A 125 -14.54 -27.66 -10.37
C THR A 125 -13.37 -26.71 -10.18
N LYS A 126 -12.15 -27.18 -10.48
CA LYS A 126 -10.93 -26.35 -10.51
C LYS A 126 -11.15 -25.08 -11.32
N GLN A 127 -11.74 -25.17 -12.51
CA GLN A 127 -12.01 -24.02 -13.38
C GLN A 127 -12.97 -23.00 -12.74
N ALA A 128 -14.00 -23.46 -12.03
CA ALA A 128 -14.92 -22.56 -11.34
C ALA A 128 -14.25 -21.82 -10.18
N LEU A 129 -13.39 -22.50 -9.41
CA LEU A 129 -12.60 -21.89 -8.33
C LEU A 129 -11.62 -20.85 -8.86
N TYR A 130 -10.93 -21.13 -9.96
CA TYR A 130 -10.03 -20.18 -10.59
C TYR A 130 -10.76 -18.95 -11.15
N LYS A 131 -11.91 -19.17 -11.80
CA LYS A 131 -12.76 -18.05 -12.22
C LYS A 131 -13.19 -17.18 -11.05
N GLU A 132 -13.52 -17.80 -9.91
CA GLU A 132 -13.87 -17.05 -8.71
C GLU A 132 -12.67 -16.30 -8.12
N ALA A 133 -11.50 -16.93 -8.05
CA ALA A 133 -10.26 -16.30 -7.61
C ALA A 133 -9.94 -15.06 -8.46
N ASP A 134 -10.08 -15.16 -9.78
CA ASP A 134 -9.79 -14.08 -10.74
C ASP A 134 -10.84 -12.98 -10.80
N THR A 135 -12.05 -13.22 -10.31
CA THR A 135 -13.17 -12.27 -10.40
C THR A 135 -13.52 -11.61 -9.07
N LYS A 136 -13.25 -12.28 -7.95
CA LYS A 136 -13.60 -11.81 -6.60
C LYS A 136 -12.39 -11.63 -5.68
N TYR A 137 -11.34 -12.42 -5.85
CA TYR A 137 -10.17 -12.44 -4.96
C TYR A 137 -8.92 -11.92 -5.69
N GLY A 138 -7.75 -12.12 -5.07
CA GLY A 138 -6.45 -11.69 -5.60
C GLY A 138 -6.46 -10.23 -6.06
N PHE A 139 -6.12 -10.01 -7.32
CA PHE A 139 -5.98 -8.65 -7.85
C PHE A 139 -7.32 -7.91 -7.98
N LYS A 140 -8.46 -8.61 -8.12
CA LYS A 140 -9.78 -7.97 -8.10
C LYS A 140 -10.17 -7.49 -6.71
N LEU A 141 -9.80 -8.23 -5.67
CA LEU A 141 -9.97 -7.78 -4.29
C LEU A 141 -9.11 -6.53 -4.04
N LEU A 142 -7.84 -6.54 -4.45
CA LEU A 142 -6.95 -5.38 -4.39
C LEU A 142 -7.58 -4.16 -5.07
N LEU A 143 -8.07 -4.33 -6.30
CA LEU A 143 -8.74 -3.25 -7.04
C LEU A 143 -10.00 -2.76 -6.33
N SER A 144 -10.84 -3.67 -5.83
CA SER A 144 -12.10 -3.32 -5.15
C SER A 144 -11.83 -2.51 -3.88
N LEU A 145 -10.91 -2.99 -3.04
CA LEU A 145 -10.56 -2.34 -1.78
C LEU A 145 -9.84 -1.00 -2.03
N GLY A 146 -8.85 -0.97 -2.93
CA GLY A 146 -8.13 0.25 -3.27
C GLY A 146 -9.05 1.34 -3.85
N LYS A 147 -10.02 0.96 -4.69
CA LYS A 147 -11.04 1.88 -5.22
C LYS A 147 -11.99 2.39 -4.15
N LYS A 148 -12.47 1.52 -3.25
CA LYS A 148 -13.32 1.91 -2.11
C LYS A 148 -12.59 2.82 -1.13
N LEU A 149 -11.30 2.59 -0.92
CA LEU A 149 -10.45 3.46 -0.11
C LEU A 149 -10.09 4.79 -0.80
N GLY A 150 -10.30 4.87 -2.12
CA GLY A 150 -9.99 6.06 -2.93
C GLY A 150 -8.51 6.17 -3.36
N ILE A 151 -7.70 5.13 -3.14
CA ILE A 151 -6.28 5.12 -3.50
C ILE A 151 -6.01 4.50 -4.89
N ILE A 152 -7.05 3.99 -5.55
CA ILE A 152 -7.01 3.56 -6.95
C ILE A 152 -8.09 4.31 -7.72
N VAL A 153 -7.69 4.99 -8.79
CA VAL A 153 -8.58 5.78 -9.65
C VAL A 153 -8.33 5.46 -11.13
N PRO A 154 -9.32 5.64 -12.02
CA PRO A 154 -10.71 6.00 -11.73
C PRO A 154 -11.50 4.83 -11.13
N TYR A 155 -12.61 5.15 -10.44
CA TYR A 155 -13.48 4.13 -9.84
C TYR A 155 -14.11 3.23 -10.91
N THR A 156 -14.55 3.80 -12.02
CA THR A 156 -15.02 3.10 -13.23
C THR A 156 -14.18 3.52 -14.45
N GLY A 157 -14.14 2.66 -15.47
CA GLY A 157 -13.41 2.94 -16.71
C GLY A 157 -11.98 2.41 -16.77
N ARG A 158 -11.25 2.85 -17.79
CA ARG A 158 -9.88 2.41 -18.11
C ARG A 158 -8.84 3.27 -17.38
N GLY A 159 -7.62 2.76 -17.30
CA GLY A 159 -6.50 3.50 -16.73
C GLY A 159 -6.46 3.52 -15.20
N ALA A 160 -6.86 2.42 -14.55
CA ALA A 160 -6.74 2.29 -13.10
C ALA A 160 -5.27 2.45 -12.68
N HIS A 161 -5.00 3.29 -11.69
CA HIS A 161 -3.66 3.58 -11.18
C HIS A 161 -3.72 4.02 -9.71
N PHE A 162 -2.60 3.89 -9.00
CA PHE A 162 -2.50 4.33 -7.62
C PHE A 162 -2.38 5.85 -7.51
N ILE A 163 -3.08 6.42 -6.54
CA ILE A 163 -3.07 7.86 -6.25
C ILE A 163 -2.87 8.11 -4.75
N MET A 164 -2.08 9.11 -4.41
CA MET A 164 -2.01 9.66 -3.06
C MET A 164 -3.19 10.61 -2.81
N THR A 165 -3.86 10.43 -1.68
CA THR A 165 -4.96 11.29 -1.22
C THR A 165 -4.58 11.94 0.11
N ASP A 166 -5.25 13.04 0.49
CA ASP A 166 -5.01 13.69 1.79
C ASP A 166 -5.26 12.74 2.96
N LYS A 167 -6.26 11.87 2.83
CA LYS A 167 -6.58 10.82 3.82
C LYS A 167 -5.46 9.80 3.96
N LEU A 168 -4.95 9.26 2.84
CA LEU A 168 -3.83 8.33 2.87
C LEU A 168 -2.55 9.00 3.41
N MET A 169 -2.28 10.24 2.98
CA MET A 169 -1.12 11.00 3.44
C MET A 169 -1.17 11.23 4.96
N ARG A 170 -2.33 11.66 5.50
CA ARG A 170 -2.54 11.81 6.95
C ARG A 170 -2.35 10.49 7.69
N TYR A 171 -2.91 9.39 7.17
CA TYR A 171 -2.70 8.05 7.72
C TYR A 171 -1.21 7.69 7.76
N LEU A 172 -0.47 7.92 6.68
CA LEU A 172 0.97 7.62 6.59
C LEU A 172 1.80 8.42 7.58
N VAL A 173 1.49 9.71 7.80
CA VAL A 173 2.17 10.53 8.82
C VAL A 173 2.02 9.89 10.20
N ILE A 174 0.80 9.50 10.59
CA ILE A 174 0.52 8.88 11.89
C ILE A 174 1.13 7.47 11.98
N ALA A 175 1.01 6.70 10.91
CA ALA A 175 1.45 5.31 10.87
C ALA A 175 2.98 5.16 10.87
N LEU A 176 3.73 6.15 10.35
CA LEU A 176 5.19 6.08 10.19
C LEU A 176 5.98 6.86 11.24
N LEU A 177 5.36 7.87 11.86
CA LEU A 177 5.99 8.75 12.84
C LEU A 177 5.23 8.63 14.17
N LYS A 178 5.97 8.49 15.28
CA LYS A 178 5.37 8.58 16.62
C LYS A 178 4.74 9.97 16.80
N PRO A 179 3.72 10.13 17.65
CA PRO A 179 3.23 11.45 18.04
C PRO A 179 4.38 12.40 18.42
N GLY A 180 4.42 13.59 17.81
CA GLY A 180 5.46 14.60 18.03
C GLY A 180 6.78 14.38 17.29
N GLU A 181 7.01 13.18 16.70
CA GLU A 181 8.24 12.87 15.97
C GLU A 181 8.40 13.77 14.74
N ARG A 182 9.65 14.14 14.46
CA ARG A 182 10.08 14.96 13.33
C ARG A 182 11.17 14.23 12.58
N VAL A 183 11.07 14.21 11.25
CA VAL A 183 12.06 13.61 10.37
C VAL A 183 12.29 14.50 9.16
N THR A 184 13.41 14.33 8.47
CA THR A 184 13.60 15.02 7.19
C THR A 184 12.59 14.52 6.17
N TYR A 185 12.29 15.33 5.16
CA TYR A 185 11.43 14.90 4.06
C TYR A 185 11.96 13.63 3.36
N GLN A 186 13.28 13.52 3.19
CA GLN A 186 13.91 12.34 2.59
C GLN A 186 13.77 11.10 3.46
N ASP A 187 13.91 11.22 4.79
CA ASP A 187 13.65 10.11 5.71
C ASP A 187 12.18 9.67 5.67
N PHE A 188 11.25 10.61 5.52
CA PHE A 188 9.83 10.27 5.38
C PHE A 188 9.56 9.49 4.08
N LEU A 189 10.12 9.91 2.94
CA LEU A 189 10.09 9.15 1.69
C LEU A 189 10.66 7.74 1.85
N HIS A 190 11.82 7.64 2.52
CA HIS A 190 12.47 6.36 2.76
C HIS A 190 11.63 5.44 3.66
N ARG A 191 11.02 5.97 4.72
CA ARG A 191 10.12 5.21 5.61
C ARG A 191 8.87 4.73 4.87
N MET A 192 8.21 5.57 4.07
CA MET A 192 7.06 5.14 3.26
C MET A 192 7.42 3.99 2.32
N TYR A 193 8.59 4.10 1.69
CA TYR A 193 9.07 3.10 0.75
C TYR A 193 9.41 1.77 1.42
N LEU A 194 10.17 1.78 2.52
CA LEU A 194 10.51 0.54 3.23
C LEU A 194 9.32 -0.09 3.97
N HIS A 195 8.39 0.72 4.47
CA HIS A 195 7.30 0.23 5.33
C HIS A 195 6.05 -0.20 4.54
N TYR A 196 5.77 0.45 3.40
CA TYR A 196 4.59 0.16 2.58
C TYR A 196 4.90 -0.13 1.11
N GLY A 197 6.16 -0.03 0.68
CA GLY A 197 6.53 -0.14 -0.73
C GLY A 197 6.17 1.09 -1.56
N LEU A 198 5.78 2.21 -0.95
CA LEU A 198 5.28 3.37 -1.69
C LEU A 198 6.43 4.21 -2.24
N ALA A 199 6.52 4.27 -3.56
CA ALA A 199 7.46 5.07 -4.31
C ALA A 199 6.77 6.25 -4.97
N ILE A 200 7.35 7.44 -4.81
CA ILE A 200 6.75 8.70 -5.27
C ILE A 200 7.74 9.47 -6.14
N GLU A 201 8.95 9.68 -5.64
CA GLU A 201 10.01 10.39 -6.34
C GLU A 201 11.39 9.94 -5.87
N GLY A 202 12.45 10.55 -6.43
CA GLY A 202 13.83 10.27 -6.07
C GLY A 202 14.27 8.83 -6.37
N ILE A 203 15.18 8.32 -5.55
CA ILE A 203 15.75 6.97 -5.69
C ILE A 203 14.69 5.87 -5.51
N GLN A 204 13.69 6.10 -4.66
CA GLN A 204 12.60 5.16 -4.41
C GLN A 204 11.75 4.95 -5.68
N LEU A 205 11.44 6.04 -6.40
CA LEU A 205 10.76 5.95 -7.69
C LEU A 205 11.63 5.22 -8.73
N ALA A 206 12.92 5.53 -8.81
CA ALA A 206 13.82 4.85 -9.74
C ALA A 206 13.87 3.33 -9.49
N ASN A 207 13.97 2.92 -8.23
CA ASN A 207 13.94 1.50 -7.85
C ASN A 207 12.60 0.85 -8.24
N ALA A 208 11.47 1.50 -7.97
CA ALA A 208 10.15 0.94 -8.28
C ALA A 208 9.90 0.85 -9.78
N MET A 209 10.43 1.80 -10.56
CA MET A 209 10.40 1.73 -12.02
C MET A 209 11.20 0.55 -12.53
N GLN A 210 12.43 0.36 -12.03
CA GLN A 210 13.24 -0.82 -12.38
C GLN A 210 12.54 -2.13 -11.99
N TRP A 211 11.94 -2.16 -10.79
CA TRP A 211 11.25 -3.34 -10.28
C TRP A 211 10.03 -3.71 -11.15
N SER A 212 9.27 -2.71 -11.59
CA SER A 212 8.11 -2.89 -12.49
C SER A 212 8.49 -2.96 -13.98
N GLU A 213 9.76 -3.18 -14.32
CA GLU A 213 10.28 -3.27 -15.70
C GLU A 213 9.93 -2.05 -16.58
N LEU A 214 9.87 -0.87 -15.95
CA LEU A 214 9.61 0.39 -16.60
C LEU A 214 10.93 1.05 -17.03
N PRO A 215 10.97 1.68 -18.23
CA PRO A 215 12.16 2.39 -18.66
C PRO A 215 12.46 3.53 -17.70
N ALA A 216 13.75 3.73 -17.39
CA ALA A 216 14.19 4.89 -16.63
C ALA A 216 13.72 6.18 -17.34
N ASN A 217 13.00 7.03 -16.61
CA ASN A 217 12.47 8.28 -17.17
C ASN A 217 13.03 9.47 -16.40
N ASN A 218 14.12 10.05 -16.90
CA ASN A 218 14.79 11.21 -16.30
C ASN A 218 13.83 12.40 -16.16
N ALA A 219 12.83 12.54 -17.05
CA ALA A 219 11.84 13.62 -17.00
C ALA A 219 10.92 13.56 -15.75
N MET A 220 10.82 12.42 -15.06
CA MET A 220 10.06 12.30 -13.81
C MET A 220 10.86 12.74 -12.58
N GLN A 221 12.19 12.93 -12.71
CA GLN A 221 13.08 13.35 -11.62
C GLN A 221 13.25 14.88 -11.55
N GLU A 222 12.82 15.63 -12.58
CA GLU A 222 13.22 17.04 -12.80
C GLU A 222 12.20 18.11 -12.38
N ASN A 223 11.09 17.77 -11.72
CA ASN A 223 10.13 18.81 -11.30
C ASN A 223 10.62 19.59 -10.07
N LYS A 224 10.80 20.91 -10.24
CA LYS A 224 11.22 21.88 -9.21
C LYS A 224 10.36 21.92 -7.93
N ARG A 225 9.16 21.33 -7.92
CA ARG A 225 8.30 21.21 -6.73
C ARG A 225 7.67 19.83 -6.66
N SER A 226 7.98 19.10 -5.59
CA SER A 226 7.37 17.83 -5.26
C SER A 226 5.91 18.02 -4.87
N TRP A 227 4.99 17.39 -5.61
CA TRP A 227 3.56 17.44 -5.29
C TRP A 227 3.26 16.85 -3.91
N LEU A 228 4.09 15.92 -3.42
CA LEU A 228 3.93 15.35 -2.09
C LEU A 228 4.33 16.36 -1.02
N ALA A 229 5.42 17.09 -1.23
CA ALA A 229 5.83 18.15 -0.30
C ALA A 229 4.74 19.23 -0.18
N GLU A 230 4.10 19.60 -1.28
CA GLU A 230 2.96 20.52 -1.28
C GLU A 230 1.76 19.94 -0.52
N MET A 231 1.42 18.67 -0.73
CA MET A 231 0.34 17.99 -0.02
C MET A 231 0.59 17.90 1.49
N LEU A 232 1.82 17.57 1.91
CA LEU A 232 2.20 17.56 3.32
C LEU A 232 2.16 18.96 3.93
N ARG A 233 2.58 19.99 3.19
CA ARG A 233 2.54 21.38 3.64
C ARG A 233 1.09 21.86 3.81
N ALA A 234 0.24 21.59 2.83
CA ALA A 234 -1.19 21.91 2.88
C ALA A 234 -1.89 21.18 4.03
N GLY A 235 -1.47 19.95 4.36
CA GLY A 235 -1.95 19.19 5.50
C GLY A 235 -1.39 19.62 6.87
N GLY A 236 -0.49 20.60 6.92
CA GLY A 236 0.16 21.06 8.16
C GLY A 236 1.22 20.10 8.72
N PHE A 237 1.69 19.15 7.91
CA PHE A 237 2.66 18.13 8.31
C PHE A 237 4.11 18.48 7.93
N LEU A 238 4.31 19.42 7.00
CA LEU A 238 5.64 19.82 6.55
C LEU A 238 5.92 21.28 6.89
N THR A 239 7.10 21.52 7.47
CA THR A 239 7.64 22.86 7.72
C THR A 239 8.96 23.03 6.97
N GLU A 240 9.12 24.15 6.28
CA GLU A 240 10.39 24.52 5.66
C GLU A 240 11.30 25.20 6.68
N LEU A 241 12.52 24.68 6.82
CA LEU A 241 13.56 25.27 7.65
C LEU A 241 14.51 26.17 6.82
N SER A 242 14.64 25.89 5.52
CA SER A 242 15.36 26.71 4.52
C SER A 242 15.03 26.23 3.10
N ASP A 243 15.55 26.90 2.06
CA ASP A 243 15.37 26.56 0.63
C ASP A 243 15.69 25.10 0.27
N ALA A 244 16.51 24.41 1.08
CA ALA A 244 16.95 23.03 0.84
C ALA A 244 16.56 22.02 1.94
N TRP A 245 15.91 22.47 3.02
CA TRP A 245 15.61 21.60 4.17
C TRP A 245 14.15 21.74 4.61
N SER A 246 13.42 20.64 4.48
CA SER A 246 12.05 20.50 4.98
C SER A 246 11.94 19.32 5.94
N VAL A 247 11.11 19.51 6.97
CA VAL A 247 10.87 18.55 8.04
C VAL A 247 9.42 18.15 8.03
N VAL A 248 9.16 16.84 8.08
CA VAL A 248 7.84 16.27 8.28
C VAL A 248 7.65 15.98 9.76
N ARG A 249 6.55 16.46 10.34
CA ARG A 249 6.16 16.27 11.74
C ARG A 249 4.84 15.54 11.82
N ASN A 250 4.71 14.64 12.79
CA ASN A 250 3.41 14.19 13.30
C ASN A 250 2.93 15.16 14.40
N PRO A 251 1.89 15.98 14.16
CA PRO A 251 1.43 17.02 15.09
C PRO A 251 0.47 16.51 16.18
N PHE A 252 0.19 15.20 16.23
CA PHE A 252 -0.84 14.63 17.12
C PHE A 252 -0.29 14.19 18.49
N ASP A 253 0.62 14.97 19.07
CA ASP A 253 1.19 14.76 20.41
C ASP A 253 0.28 15.30 21.53
N ALA A 254 0.36 14.66 22.70
CA ALA A 254 -0.06 15.29 23.95
C ALA A 254 0.96 16.39 24.25
N SER A 255 0.51 17.65 24.14
CA SER A 255 1.29 18.80 24.63
C SER A 255 1.59 18.65 26.12
#